data_AF-A0A0F8WLN3-F1
#
_entry.id   AF-A0A0F8WLN3-F1
#
_cell.length_a   1.000
_cell.length_b   1.000
_cell.length_c   1.000
_cell.angle_alpha   90.00
_cell.angle_beta   90.00
_cell.angle_gamma   90.00
#
_symmetry.space_group_name_H-M   'P 1'
#
loop_
_entity.id
_entity.type
_entity.pdbx_description
1 polymer ?
#
loop_
_entity_poly.entity_id
_entity_poly.type
_entity_poly.pdbx_seq_one_letter_code
_entity_poly.pdbx_strand_id
1 'polypeptide(L)'
;MTWFALYETATGRLTSVGTVVTDPLPPGLTKKNLGANRPPDTEMWDEVTKEFIPRPVKVLVDRFDDDLLMHVQFVQFQNVYNGLNPGQKKQVRGDLITWLGGERFRNKNTSVIIRDPSEDDI
;
A
#
# COMPACT_ATOMS: atom_id res chain seq x y z
N MET A 1 8.12 -22.04 -22.72
CA MET A 1 8.87 -20.77 -22.85
C MET A 1 9.27 -20.32 -21.46
N THR A 2 10.49 -19.84 -21.25
CA THR A 2 10.99 -19.49 -19.91
C THR A 2 10.82 -18.00 -19.64
N TRP A 3 10.35 -17.66 -18.45
CA TRP A 3 10.18 -16.28 -17.98
C TRP A 3 11.38 -15.83 -17.15
N PHE A 4 11.69 -14.55 -17.23
CA PHE A 4 12.78 -13.90 -16.51
C PHE A 4 12.30 -12.60 -15.87
N ALA A 5 12.79 -12.33 -14.67
CA ALA A 5 12.76 -10.99 -14.08
C ALA A 5 14.11 -10.31 -14.32
N LEU A 6 14.08 -9.10 -14.88
CA LEU A 6 15.24 -8.20 -14.91
C LEU A 6 15.12 -7.20 -13.77
N TYR A 7 16.20 -7.06 -13.02
CA TYR A 7 16.24 -6.16 -11.87
C TYR A 7 17.63 -5.55 -11.70
N GLU A 8 17.66 -4.39 -11.03
CA GLU A 8 18.89 -3.69 -10.68
C GLU A 8 19.68 -4.47 -9.63
N THR A 9 20.96 -4.75 -9.89
CA THR A 9 21.80 -5.57 -9.00
C THR A 9 21.98 -4.93 -7.62
N ALA A 10 22.12 -3.61 -7.57
CA ALA A 10 22.43 -2.85 -6.35
C ALA A 10 21.21 -2.68 -5.43
N THR A 11 20.07 -2.33 -6.00
CA THR A 11 18.84 -2.00 -5.24
C THR A 11 17.89 -3.18 -5.12
N GLY A 12 17.98 -4.16 -6.02
CA GLY A 12 16.99 -5.22 -6.14
C GLY A 12 15.71 -4.77 -6.85
N ARG A 13 15.63 -3.52 -7.33
CA ARG A 13 14.45 -2.96 -7.97
C ARG A 13 14.13 -3.69 -9.28
N LEU A 14 12.88 -4.16 -9.41
CA LEU A 14 12.41 -4.79 -10.64
C LEU A 14 12.31 -3.77 -11.78
N THR A 15 12.92 -4.09 -12.92
CA THR A 15 12.87 -3.27 -14.13
C THR A 15 11.88 -3.83 -15.14
N SER A 16 11.85 -5.15 -15.32
CA SER A 16 10.99 -5.79 -16.31
C SER A 16 10.78 -7.28 -16.03
N VAL A 17 9.69 -7.84 -16.56
CA VAL A 17 9.38 -9.28 -16.55
C VAL A 17 9.02 -9.70 -17.97
N GLY A 18 9.72 -10.69 -18.51
CA GLY A 18 9.53 -11.10 -19.90
C GLY A 18 10.18 -12.43 -20.23
N THR A 19 9.89 -12.95 -21.42
CA THR A 19 10.45 -14.21 -21.94
C THR A 19 11.63 -14.01 -22.88
N VAL A 20 11.86 -12.78 -23.33
CA VAL A 20 12.97 -12.40 -24.20
C VAL A 20 13.89 -11.48 -23.41
N VAL A 21 15.18 -11.82 -23.36
CA VAL A 21 16.20 -11.07 -22.64
C VAL A 21 17.33 -10.76 -23.59
N THR A 22 17.79 -9.51 -23.60
CA THR A 22 18.94 -9.09 -24.40
C THR A 22 20.23 -9.70 -23.85
N ASP A 23 21.14 -10.08 -24.74
CA ASP A 23 22.47 -10.60 -24.41
C ASP A 23 23.53 -9.86 -25.25
N PRO A 24 24.46 -9.10 -24.63
CA PRO A 24 24.66 -8.95 -23.19
C PRO A 24 23.55 -8.13 -22.51
N LEU A 25 23.39 -8.36 -21.22
CA LEU A 25 22.57 -7.51 -20.37
C LEU A 25 23.20 -6.12 -20.21
N PRO A 26 22.39 -5.04 -20.13
CA PRO A 26 22.90 -3.73 -19.78
C PRO A 26 23.65 -3.75 -18.44
N PRO A 27 24.74 -2.98 -18.28
CA PRO A 27 25.46 -2.88 -17.02
C PRO A 27 24.52 -2.50 -15.86
N GLY A 28 24.72 -3.11 -14.70
CA GLY A 28 23.91 -2.86 -13.50
C GLY A 28 22.59 -3.64 -13.43
N LEU A 29 22.19 -4.32 -14.50
CA LEU A 29 21.06 -5.24 -14.49
C LEU A 29 21.51 -6.69 -14.36
N THR A 30 20.68 -7.49 -13.71
CA THR A 30 20.81 -8.93 -13.68
C THR A 30 19.45 -9.58 -13.97
N LYS A 31 19.45 -10.88 -14.26
CA LYS A 31 18.23 -11.65 -14.57
C LYS A 31 18.05 -12.81 -13.59
N LYS A 32 16.81 -13.06 -13.15
CA LYS A 32 16.40 -14.26 -12.41
C LYS A 32 15.48 -15.10 -13.28
N ASN A 33 15.75 -16.40 -13.37
CA ASN A 33 14.90 -17.35 -14.06
C ASN A 33 13.66 -17.64 -13.19
N LEU A 34 12.47 -17.45 -13.76
CA LEU A 34 11.18 -17.64 -13.10
C LEU A 34 10.48 -18.95 -13.51
N GLY A 35 11.10 -19.73 -14.41
CA GLY A 35 10.55 -20.99 -14.90
C GLY A 35 9.58 -20.80 -16.06
N ALA A 36 8.63 -21.73 -16.20
CA ALA A 36 7.76 -21.82 -17.38
C ALA A 36 6.61 -20.80 -17.41
N ASN A 37 6.25 -20.25 -16.25
CA ASN A 37 5.04 -19.45 -16.09
C ASN A 37 5.39 -18.00 -15.72
N ARG A 38 4.56 -17.06 -16.19
CA ARG A 38 4.59 -15.69 -15.71
C ARG A 38 4.13 -15.68 -14.24
N PRO A 39 4.78 -14.90 -13.35
CA PRO A 39 4.26 -14.68 -12.01
C PRO A 39 2.81 -14.17 -12.06
N PRO A 40 1.89 -14.72 -11.25
CA PRO A 40 0.49 -14.28 -11.22
C PRO A 40 0.34 -12.89 -10.58
N ASP A 41 -0.76 -12.19 -10.88
CA ASP A 41 -1.05 -10.87 -10.31
C ASP A 41 -1.26 -10.88 -8.78
N THR A 42 -1.47 -12.07 -8.21
CA THR A 42 -1.55 -12.33 -6.77
C THR A 42 -0.19 -12.28 -6.08
N GLU A 43 0.90 -12.15 -6.82
CA GLU A 43 2.25 -11.99 -6.30
C GLU A 43 2.79 -10.58 -6.58
N MET A 44 3.81 -10.19 -5.82
CA MET A 44 4.55 -8.96 -6.04
C MET A 44 6.04 -9.21 -5.88
N TRP A 45 6.86 -8.42 -6.58
CA TRP A 45 8.30 -8.48 -6.44
C TRP A 45 8.72 -7.87 -5.11
N ASP A 46 9.54 -8.60 -4.36
CA ASP A 46 10.25 -8.10 -3.19
C ASP A 46 11.70 -7.82 -3.54
N GLU A 47 12.12 -6.56 -3.36
CA GLU A 47 13.44 -6.07 -3.75
C GLU A 47 14.55 -6.64 -2.85
N VAL A 48 14.24 -6.97 -1.60
CA VAL A 48 15.20 -7.50 -0.63
C VAL A 48 15.54 -8.95 -0.94
N THR A 49 14.52 -9.81 -1.06
CA THR A 49 14.71 -11.24 -1.34
C THR A 49 14.91 -11.52 -2.83
N LYS A 50 14.58 -10.57 -3.71
CA LYS A 50 14.62 -10.71 -5.18
C LYS A 50 13.73 -11.86 -5.63
N GLU A 51 12.55 -11.95 -5.03
CA GLU A 51 11.56 -12.99 -5.25
C GLU A 51 10.16 -12.42 -5.47
N PHE A 52 9.34 -13.17 -6.18
CA PHE A 52 7.91 -12.93 -6.19
C PHE A 52 7.33 -13.57 -4.94
N ILE A 53 6.76 -12.74 -4.08
CA ILE A 53 6.10 -13.14 -2.84
C ILE A 53 4.60 -12.92 -2.97
N PRO A 54 3.77 -13.66 -2.21
CA PRO A 54 2.34 -13.39 -2.15
C PRO A 54 2.08 -11.92 -1.84
N ARG A 55 1.25 -11.28 -2.67
CA ARG A 55 0.83 -9.90 -2.44
C ARG A 55 0.09 -9.86 -1.11
N PRO A 56 0.45 -8.96 -0.19
CA PRO A 56 -0.30 -8.77 1.05
C PRO A 56 -1.78 -8.57 0.73
N VAL A 57 -2.65 -9.19 1.54
CA VAL A 57 -4.10 -8.99 1.41
C VAL A 57 -4.39 -7.50 1.52
N LYS A 58 -5.07 -6.96 0.50
CA LYS A 58 -5.60 -5.61 0.57
C LYS A 58 -6.60 -5.57 1.73
N VAL A 59 -6.25 -4.89 2.80
CA VAL A 59 -7.18 -4.68 3.91
C VAL A 59 -8.07 -3.52 3.51
N LEU A 60 -9.37 -3.76 3.48
CA LEU A 60 -10.35 -2.69 3.47
C LEU A 60 -10.25 -2.01 4.84
N VAL A 61 -9.62 -0.84 4.87
CA VAL A 61 -9.53 0.00 6.07
C VAL A 61 -10.56 1.11 5.90
N ASP A 62 -11.52 1.19 6.81
CA ASP A 62 -12.47 2.31 6.82
C ASP A 62 -11.76 3.53 7.42
N ARG A 63 -11.59 4.60 6.63
CA ARG A 63 -10.93 5.84 7.09
C ARG A 63 -11.67 6.49 8.25
N PHE A 64 -12.97 6.24 8.38
CA PHE A 64 -13.74 6.76 9.49
C PHE A 64 -13.55 5.90 10.74
N ASP A 65 -13.82 4.59 10.66
CA ASP A 65 -13.78 3.72 11.84
C ASP A 65 -12.33 3.45 12.31
N ASP A 66 -11.40 3.11 11.40
CA ASP A 66 -10.04 2.70 11.78
C ASP A 66 -9.08 3.90 11.93
N ASP A 67 -9.12 4.86 10.99
CA ASP A 67 -8.23 6.02 11.08
C ASP A 67 -8.80 7.05 12.08
N LEU A 68 -9.99 7.63 11.82
CA LEU A 68 -10.49 8.75 12.64
C LEU A 68 -10.97 8.35 14.04
N LEU A 69 -11.63 7.20 14.20
CA LEU A 69 -12.19 6.79 15.50
C LEU A 69 -11.24 5.96 16.36
N MET A 70 -10.22 5.31 15.79
CA MET A 70 -9.33 4.42 16.54
C MET A 70 -7.87 4.88 16.60
N HIS A 71 -7.41 5.76 15.71
CA HIS A 71 -6.01 6.20 15.71
C HIS A 71 -5.74 7.24 16.81
N VAL A 72 -4.64 7.05 17.55
CA VAL A 72 -4.27 7.87 18.71
C VAL A 72 -4.07 9.36 18.38
N GLN A 73 -3.72 9.69 17.14
CA GLN A 73 -3.54 11.09 16.70
C GLN A 73 -4.86 11.87 16.61
N PHE A 74 -6.01 11.21 16.53
CA PHE A 74 -7.32 11.85 16.40
C PHE A 74 -8.12 11.85 17.70
N VAL A 75 -7.46 11.78 18.86
CA VAL A 75 -8.14 11.72 20.16
C VAL A 75 -9.10 12.90 20.39
N GLN A 76 -8.76 14.10 19.88
CA GLN A 76 -9.64 15.26 19.99
C GLN A 76 -10.91 15.09 19.16
N PHE A 77 -10.79 14.55 17.94
CA PHE A 77 -11.95 14.21 17.12
C PHE A 77 -12.81 13.15 17.82
N GLN A 78 -12.20 12.11 18.40
CA GLN A 78 -12.92 11.08 19.15
C GLN A 78 -13.70 11.68 20.32
N ASN A 79 -13.10 12.60 21.09
CA ASN A 79 -13.76 13.28 22.20
C ASN A 79 -14.98 14.09 21.74
N VAL A 80 -14.83 14.89 20.68
CA VAL A 80 -15.93 15.67 20.09
C VAL A 80 -17.02 14.75 19.56
N TYR A 81 -16.65 13.74 18.77
CA TYR A 81 -17.57 12.78 18.18
C TYR A 81 -18.33 12.00 19.25
N ASN A 82 -17.67 11.61 20.35
CA ASN A 82 -18.30 10.89 21.44
C ASN A 82 -19.36 11.71 22.18
N GLY A 83 -19.20 13.04 22.24
CA GLY A 83 -20.17 13.98 22.82
C GLY A 83 -21.42 14.22 21.97
N LEU A 84 -21.43 13.77 20.70
CA LEU A 84 -22.59 13.90 19.83
C LEU A 84 -23.71 12.92 20.21
N ASN A 85 -24.96 13.32 19.99
CA ASN A 85 -26.10 12.42 20.12
C ASN A 85 -26.13 11.40 18.95
N PRO A 86 -26.91 10.30 19.06
CA PRO A 86 -26.92 9.25 18.04
C PRO A 86 -27.30 9.73 16.63
N GLY A 87 -28.21 10.70 16.51
CA GLY A 87 -28.61 11.28 15.23
C GLY A 87 -27.49 12.09 14.58
N GLN A 88 -26.81 12.91 15.38
CA GLN A 88 -25.65 13.70 14.96
C GLN A 88 -24.46 12.81 14.55
N LYS A 89 -24.19 11.74 15.32
CA LYS A 89 -23.16 10.75 14.97
C LYS A 89 -23.43 10.14 13.59
N LYS A 90 -24.69 9.76 13.33
CA LYS A 90 -25.09 9.20 12.03
C LYS A 90 -24.90 10.19 10.88
N GLN A 91 -25.26 11.47 11.07
CA GLN A 91 -25.05 12.52 10.07
C GLN A 91 -23.57 12.76 9.78
N VAL A 92 -22.77 13.02 10.82
CA VAL A 92 -21.33 13.26 10.70
C VAL A 92 -20.62 12.08 10.05
N ARG A 93 -20.97 10.85 10.42
CA ARG A 93 -20.43 9.64 9.79
C ARG A 93 -20.78 9.59 8.30
N GLY A 94 -22.03 9.84 7.92
CA GLY A 94 -22.48 9.83 6.52
C GLY A 94 -21.75 10.87 5.67
N ASP A 95 -21.63 12.09 6.17
CA ASP A 95 -20.96 13.19 5.48
C ASP A 95 -19.46 12.93 5.33
N LEU A 96 -18.80 12.43 6.38
CA LEU A 96 -17.38 12.10 6.34
C LEU A 96 -17.08 10.90 5.45
N ILE A 97 -17.90 9.84 5.47
CA ILE A 97 -17.75 8.71 4.53
C ILE A 97 -17.92 9.18 3.08
N THR A 98 -18.86 10.10 2.82
CA THR A 98 -19.06 10.70 1.50
C THR A 98 -17.83 11.50 1.05
N TRP A 99 -17.23 12.28 1.96
CA TRP A 99 -16.04 13.09 1.67
C TRP A 99 -14.75 12.26 1.53
N LEU A 100 -14.57 11.26 2.39
CA LEU A 100 -13.37 10.41 2.43
C LEU A 100 -13.38 9.31 1.35
N GLY A 101 -14.58 8.94 0.88
CA GLY A 101 -14.85 7.81 0.01
C GLY A 101 -15.03 6.52 0.81
N GLY A 102 -16.16 5.83 0.61
CA GLY A 102 -16.60 4.68 1.43
C GLY A 102 -15.79 3.40 1.29
N GLU A 103 -14.95 3.27 0.26
CA GLU A 103 -14.07 2.11 0.09
C GLU A 103 -12.70 2.55 -0.42
N ARG A 104 -11.66 2.47 0.42
CA ARG A 104 -10.27 2.58 -0.03
C ARG A 104 -9.46 1.41 0.53
N PHE A 105 -9.15 0.46 -0.34
CA PHE A 105 -8.23 -0.64 -0.06
C PHE A 105 -6.84 -0.10 0.28
N ARG A 106 -6.27 -0.49 1.43
CA ARG A 106 -4.89 -0.18 1.81
C ARG A 106 -4.11 -1.44 2.15
N ASN A 107 -2.79 -1.34 2.03
CA ASN A 107 -1.90 -2.28 2.69
C ASN A 107 -1.81 -1.86 4.16
N LYS A 108 -2.15 -2.75 5.10
CA LYS A 108 -2.17 -2.46 6.55
C LYS A 108 -0.84 -1.92 7.07
N ASN A 109 0.26 -2.26 6.39
CA ASN A 109 1.61 -1.84 6.75
C ASN A 109 2.00 -0.48 6.16
N THR A 110 1.15 0.16 5.37
CA THR A 110 1.36 1.49 4.79
C THR A 110 0.41 2.48 5.45
N SER A 111 0.57 2.69 6.76
CA SER A 111 0.03 3.87 7.43
C SER A 111 0.78 5.07 6.84
N VAL A 112 0.14 5.79 5.92
CA VAL A 112 0.67 7.06 5.44
C VAL A 112 0.45 8.06 6.57
N ILE A 113 1.52 8.73 7.01
CA ILE A 113 1.46 9.85 7.95
C ILE A 113 0.40 10.82 7.42
N ILE A 114 -0.70 10.98 8.15
CA ILE A 114 -1.85 11.81 7.72
C ILE A 114 -1.53 13.31 7.90
N ARG A 115 -0.55 13.63 8.76
CA ARG A 115 0.04 14.97 8.95
C ARG A 115 1.36 14.85 9.73
N ASP A 116 2.41 15.57 9.34
CA ASP A 116 3.63 15.67 10.15
C ASP A 116 3.37 16.69 11.28
N PRO A 117 3.43 16.28 12.56
CA PRO A 117 3.20 17.20 13.68
C PRO A 117 4.19 18.36 13.76
N SER A 118 5.32 18.30 13.05
CA SER A 118 6.31 19.38 13.00
C SER A 118 5.92 20.56 12.11
N GLU A 119 4.81 20.46 11.37
CA GLU A 119 4.31 21.54 10.49
C GLU A 119 3.32 22.51 11.18
N ASP A 120 2.95 22.29 12.45
CA ASP A 120 1.99 23.14 13.17
C ASP A 120 2.66 24.26 14.03
N ASP A 121 4.00 24.44 13.94
CA ASP A 121 4.77 25.50 14.62
C ASP A 121 5.14 26.68 13.65
N ILE A 122 4.18 27.22 12.89
CA ILE A 122 4.33 28.49 12.14
C ILE A 122 3.18 29.45 12.48
#